data_AF-A0A2W5L935-F1
#
_entry.id   AF-A0A2W5L935-F1
#
_cell.length_a   1.000
_cell.length_b   1.000
_cell.length_c   1.000
_cell.angle_alpha   90.00
_cell.angle_beta   90.00
_cell.angle_gamma   90.00
#
_symmetry.space_group_name_H-M   'P 1'
#
loop_
_entity.id
_entity.type
_entity.pdbx_description
1 polymer ?
#
loop_
_entity_poly.entity_id
_entity_poly.type
_entity_poly.pdbx_seq_one_letter_code
_entity_poly.pdbx_strand_id
1 'polypeptide(L)'
;MSAGGRTVVVATDGACKGNPGPGGWGAVLRWGDVVKTLSGGEADTTNNRMELMAAIEALAALKRPCNVELSTDSVYVRDGITKWVHGWQRNGWKTAAKKPVANADLWQRLVKEAARHQVEWLWVKGHAGHGDNEMADKLASDAAIAIARRA
;
A
#
# COMPACT_ATOMS: atom_id res chain seq x y z
N MET A 1 6.19 32.13 -12.73
CA MET A 1 7.10 31.28 -11.94
C MET A 1 6.26 30.19 -11.30
N SER A 2 6.47 28.93 -11.68
CA SER A 2 5.63 27.81 -11.26
C SER A 2 5.67 27.62 -9.75
N ALA A 3 4.50 27.59 -9.12
CA ALA A 3 4.36 27.02 -7.79
C ALA A 3 4.63 25.51 -7.93
N GLY A 4 5.89 25.10 -7.75
CA GLY A 4 6.27 23.69 -7.65
C GLY A 4 5.63 23.11 -6.40
N GLY A 5 4.39 22.63 -6.52
CA GLY A 5 3.69 21.96 -5.44
C GLY A 5 4.53 20.77 -4.98
N ARG A 6 5.04 20.81 -3.74
CA ARG A 6 5.88 19.73 -3.21
C ARG A 6 5.06 18.43 -3.14
N THR A 7 5.35 17.50 -4.03
CA THR A 7 4.81 16.12 -4.05
C THR A 7 5.30 15.35 -2.83
N VAL A 8 4.43 14.50 -2.28
CA VAL A 8 4.84 13.49 -1.28
C VAL A 8 5.20 12.22 -2.03
N VAL A 9 6.45 11.77 -1.89
CA VAL A 9 6.89 10.48 -2.43
C VAL A 9 6.62 9.42 -1.39
N VAL A 10 5.96 8.34 -1.78
CA VAL A 10 5.58 7.25 -0.89
C VAL A 10 6.10 5.95 -1.49
N ALA A 11 6.77 5.12 -0.69
CA ALA A 11 7.11 3.74 -1.04
C ALA A 11 6.43 2.79 -0.06
N THR A 12 5.82 1.72 -0.57
CA THR A 12 5.08 0.76 0.25
C THR A 12 5.40 -0.68 -0.11
N ASP A 13 5.42 -1.55 0.90
CA ASP A 13 5.62 -2.99 0.73
C ASP A 13 4.87 -3.81 1.80
N GLY A 14 4.63 -5.08 1.51
CA GLY A 14 4.00 -6.07 2.39
C GLY A 14 4.74 -7.40 2.36
N ALA A 15 4.91 -8.00 3.54
CA ALA A 15 5.61 -9.27 3.72
C ALA A 15 4.76 -10.23 4.56
N CYS A 16 4.85 -11.53 4.27
CA CYS A 16 4.15 -12.57 5.03
C CYS A 16 5.07 -13.78 5.27
N LYS A 17 5.08 -14.32 6.49
CA LYS A 17 5.81 -15.55 6.87
C LYS A 17 4.84 -16.73 6.81
N GLY A 18 4.65 -17.27 5.61
CA GLY A 18 3.53 -18.15 5.28
C GLY A 18 2.36 -17.35 4.70
N ASN A 19 1.52 -17.97 3.86
CA ASN A 19 0.44 -17.27 3.16
C ASN A 19 -0.83 -18.16 3.06
N PRO A 20 -1.74 -18.12 4.05
CA PRO A 20 -1.79 -17.17 5.16
C PRO A 20 -0.75 -17.45 6.28
N GLY A 21 -0.48 -16.42 7.09
CA GLY A 21 0.42 -16.49 8.25
C GLY A 21 0.72 -15.11 8.86
N PRO A 22 1.68 -15.02 9.78
CA PRO A 22 2.15 -13.75 10.33
C PRO A 22 2.65 -12.82 9.24
N GLY A 23 2.04 -11.64 9.12
CA GLY A 23 2.37 -10.65 8.11
C GLY A 23 2.69 -9.29 8.68
N GLY A 24 3.40 -8.50 7.90
CA GLY A 24 3.79 -7.14 8.21
C GLY A 24 3.73 -6.27 6.97
N TRP A 25 3.50 -4.98 7.17
CA TRP A 25 3.47 -3.96 6.13
C TRP A 25 4.40 -2.81 6.50
N GLY A 26 4.96 -2.14 5.50
CA GLY A 26 5.89 -1.04 5.66
C GLY A 26 5.60 0.09 4.68
N ALA A 27 5.69 1.32 5.14
CA ALA A 27 5.55 2.51 4.29
C ALA A 27 6.58 3.58 4.65
N VAL A 28 7.15 4.21 3.63
CA VAL A 28 8.06 5.35 3.73
C VAL A 28 7.40 6.52 3.02
N LEU A 29 7.31 7.67 3.71
CA LEU A 29 6.76 8.91 3.17
C LEU A 29 7.83 9.99 3.22
N ARG A 30 8.08 10.65 2.10
CA ARG A 30 9.09 11.68 1.93
C ARG A 30 8.47 12.98 1.43
N TRP A 31 8.84 14.08 2.07
CA TRP A 31 8.45 15.43 1.68
C TRP A 31 9.65 16.37 1.80
N GLY A 32 10.34 16.61 0.67
CA GLY A 32 11.67 17.21 0.68
C GLY A 32 12.64 16.32 1.48
N ASP A 33 13.33 16.91 2.45
CA ASP A 33 14.29 16.19 3.31
C ASP A 33 13.63 15.45 4.48
N VAL A 34 12.34 15.65 4.71
CA VAL A 34 11.61 15.01 5.81
C VAL A 34 11.19 13.61 5.40
N VAL A 35 11.60 12.62 6.20
CA VAL A 35 11.21 11.22 6.04
C VAL A 35 10.39 10.77 7.23
N LYS A 36 9.29 10.07 6.95
CA LYS A 36 8.47 9.40 7.95
C LYS A 36 8.28 7.95 7.55
N THR A 37 8.55 7.03 8.47
CA THR A 37 8.32 5.60 8.28
C THR A 37 7.12 5.13 9.10
N LEU A 38 6.38 4.17 8.58
CA LEU A 38 5.25 3.51 9.22
C LEU A 38 5.40 2.00 9.02
N SER A 39 4.99 1.22 10.01
CA SER A 39 4.89 -0.23 9.89
C SER A 39 3.86 -0.79 10.86
N GLY A 40 3.36 -1.99 10.55
CA GLY A 40 2.42 -2.73 11.38
C GLY A 40 2.31 -4.17 10.87
N GLY A 41 1.47 -4.98 11.50
CA GLY A 41 1.30 -6.38 11.10
C GLY A 41 0.15 -7.09 11.80
N GLU A 42 -0.17 -8.27 11.29
CA GLU A 42 -1.29 -9.13 11.72
C GLU A 42 -0.81 -10.59 11.85
N ALA A 43 -1.28 -11.30 12.88
CA ALA A 43 -0.82 -12.68 13.17
C ALA A 43 -1.27 -13.71 12.13
N ASP A 44 -2.43 -13.49 11.51
CA ASP A 44 -2.99 -14.36 10.48
C ASP A 44 -3.53 -13.51 9.34
N THR A 45 -2.72 -13.34 8.29
CA THR A 45 -3.02 -12.48 7.15
C THR A 45 -2.38 -13.04 5.88
N THR A 46 -2.44 -12.28 4.78
CA THR A 46 -1.80 -12.67 3.50
C THR A 46 -0.91 -11.55 2.97
N ASN A 47 0.01 -11.87 2.06
CA ASN A 47 0.88 -10.87 1.44
C ASN A 47 0.07 -9.73 0.80
N ASN A 48 -0.94 -10.09 0.00
CA ASN A 48 -1.82 -9.13 -0.68
C ASN A 48 -2.56 -8.19 0.29
N ARG A 49 -2.94 -8.68 1.49
CA ARG A 49 -3.55 -7.82 2.51
C ARG A 49 -2.55 -6.84 3.09
N MET A 50 -1.31 -7.28 3.33
CA MET A 50 -0.25 -6.41 3.85
C MET A 50 0.19 -5.35 2.84
N GLU A 51 0.31 -5.70 1.57
CA GLU A 51 0.57 -4.74 0.48
C GLU A 51 -0.53 -3.66 0.40
N LEU A 52 -1.81 -4.07 0.49
CA LEU A 52 -2.93 -3.13 0.54
C LEU A 52 -2.89 -2.24 1.78
N MET A 53 -2.61 -2.83 2.95
CA MET A 53 -2.55 -2.10 4.21
C MET A 53 -1.45 -1.04 4.19
N ALA A 54 -0.28 -1.35 3.63
CA ALA A 54 0.81 -0.39 3.47
C ALA A 54 0.36 0.87 2.72
N ALA A 55 -0.31 0.70 1.58
CA ALA A 55 -0.83 1.80 0.77
C ALA A 55 -1.96 2.58 1.49
N ILE A 56 -2.87 1.87 2.18
CA ILE A 56 -3.95 2.50 2.97
C ILE A 56 -3.36 3.39 4.06
N GLU A 57 -2.48 2.84 4.89
CA GLU A 57 -1.95 3.52 6.08
C GLU A 57 -1.02 4.69 5.69
N ALA A 58 -0.29 4.57 4.58
CA ALA A 58 0.49 5.67 4.02
C ALA A 58 -0.41 6.86 3.63
N LEU A 59 -1.49 6.61 2.86
CA LEU A 59 -2.41 7.66 2.45
C LEU A 59 -3.20 8.24 3.64
N ALA A 60 -3.66 7.37 4.56
CA ALA A 60 -4.39 7.79 5.76
C ALA A 60 -3.56 8.71 6.67
N ALA A 61 -2.23 8.53 6.70
CA ALA A 61 -1.32 9.37 7.49
C ALA A 61 -1.22 10.82 6.99
N LEU A 62 -1.65 11.11 5.76
CA LEU A 62 -1.69 12.45 5.19
C LEU A 62 -2.91 13.22 5.73
N LYS A 63 -2.63 14.28 6.50
CA LYS A 63 -3.66 15.05 7.22
C LYS A 63 -4.45 16.02 6.34
N ARG A 64 -4.03 16.23 5.08
CA ARG A 64 -4.64 17.14 4.11
C ARG A 64 -4.51 16.59 2.69
N PRO A 65 -5.30 17.06 1.72
CA PRO A 65 -5.11 16.71 0.31
C PRO A 65 -3.68 17.01 -0.15
N CYS A 66 -3.09 16.09 -0.92
CA CYS A 66 -1.70 16.14 -1.37
C CYS A 66 -1.61 15.61 -2.81
N ASN A 67 -0.57 16.03 -3.53
CA ASN A 67 -0.08 15.30 -4.69
C ASN A 67 0.86 14.21 -4.17
N VAL A 68 0.63 12.96 -4.59
CA VAL A 68 1.34 11.79 -4.08
C VAL A 68 1.86 10.97 -5.24
N GLU A 69 3.15 10.65 -5.22
CA GLU A 69 3.75 9.61 -6.06
C GLU A 69 3.93 8.37 -5.18
N LEU A 70 3.11 7.33 -5.40
CA LEU A 70 3.13 6.12 -4.59
C LEU A 70 3.75 4.97 -5.39
N SER A 71 4.95 4.54 -4.99
CA SER A 71 5.64 3.38 -5.54
C SER A 71 5.32 2.09 -4.77
N THR A 72 5.05 1.04 -5.53
CA THR A 72 4.92 -0.33 -5.01
C THR A 72 5.43 -1.32 -6.07
N ASP A 73 6.01 -2.43 -5.65
CA ASP A 73 6.33 -3.55 -6.53
C ASP A 73 5.16 -4.55 -6.67
N SER A 74 4.13 -4.41 -5.83
CA SER A 74 2.91 -5.21 -5.87
C SER A 74 2.15 -5.00 -7.18
N VAL A 75 2.18 -6.03 -8.02
CA VAL A 75 1.29 -6.14 -9.18
C VAL A 75 -0.17 -6.17 -8.75
N TYR A 76 -0.48 -6.74 -7.58
CA TYR A 76 -1.85 -6.84 -7.07
C TYR A 76 -2.43 -5.46 -6.75
N VAL A 77 -1.68 -4.62 -6.03
CA VAL A 77 -2.08 -3.24 -5.72
C VAL A 77 -2.15 -2.41 -7.00
N ARG A 78 -1.11 -2.45 -7.84
CA ARG A 78 -1.03 -1.71 -9.11
C ARG A 78 -2.22 -2.03 -10.01
N ASP A 79 -2.42 -3.29 -10.36
CA ASP A 79 -3.47 -3.68 -11.30
C ASP A 79 -4.86 -3.49 -10.67
N GLY A 80 -5.00 -3.74 -9.38
CA GLY A 80 -6.29 -3.53 -8.72
C GLY A 80 -6.73 -2.08 -8.72
N ILE A 81 -5.84 -1.13 -8.40
CA ILE A 81 -6.21 0.28 -8.37
C ILE A 81 -6.35 0.88 -9.79
N THR A 82 -5.51 0.47 -10.74
CA THR A 82 -5.49 1.06 -12.09
C THR A 82 -6.46 0.40 -13.08
N LYS A 83 -6.85 -0.87 -12.86
CA LYS A 83 -7.65 -1.64 -13.83
C LYS A 83 -8.97 -2.16 -13.25
N TRP A 84 -8.97 -2.66 -12.02
CA TRP A 84 -10.09 -3.48 -11.53
C TRP A 84 -11.11 -2.71 -10.68
N VAL A 85 -10.64 -1.83 -9.79
CA VAL A 85 -11.46 -1.12 -8.80
C VAL A 85 -12.67 -0.42 -9.42
N HIS A 86 -12.49 0.27 -10.56
CA HIS A 86 -13.60 0.96 -11.22
C HIS A 86 -14.72 0.00 -11.67
N GLY A 87 -14.34 -1.19 -12.16
CA GLY A 87 -15.29 -2.24 -12.50
C GLY A 87 -15.98 -2.81 -11.27
N TRP A 88 -15.22 -3.07 -10.20
CA TRP A 88 -15.78 -3.57 -8.95
C TRP A 88 -16.74 -2.60 -8.29
N GLN A 89 -16.43 -1.31 -8.23
CA GLN A 89 -17.33 -0.29 -7.69
C GLN A 89 -18.66 -0.25 -8.45
N ARG A 90 -18.62 -0.27 -9.78
CA ARG A 90 -19.83 -0.31 -10.62
C ARG A 90 -20.66 -1.58 -10.41
N ASN A 91 -20.01 -2.70 -10.12
CA ASN A 91 -20.65 -4.00 -9.92
C ASN A 91 -20.98 -4.32 -8.45
N GLY A 92 -20.94 -3.32 -7.55
CA GLY A 92 -21.24 -3.50 -6.13
C GLY A 92 -20.27 -4.43 -5.41
N TRP A 93 -18.98 -4.33 -5.74
CA TRP A 93 -17.88 -5.13 -5.18
C TRP A 93 -18.01 -6.64 -5.41
N LYS A 94 -18.51 -7.00 -6.59
CA LYS A 94 -18.61 -8.39 -7.06
C LYS A 94 -17.78 -8.63 -8.32
N THR A 95 -17.24 -9.84 -8.44
CA THR A 95 -16.56 -10.32 -9.65
C THR A 95 -17.55 -10.62 -10.77
N ALA A 96 -17.06 -10.89 -11.99
CA ALA A 96 -17.90 -11.33 -13.10
C ALA A 96 -18.72 -12.61 -12.78
N ALA A 97 -18.20 -13.46 -11.91
CA ALA A 97 -18.89 -14.65 -11.40
C ALA A 97 -19.91 -14.35 -10.27
N LYS A 98 -20.24 -13.07 -10.03
CA LYS A 98 -21.14 -12.57 -8.97
C LYS A 98 -20.71 -12.92 -7.54
N LYS A 99 -19.46 -13.34 -7.35
CA LYS A 99 -18.88 -13.59 -6.02
C LYS A 99 -18.33 -12.29 -5.42
N PRO A 100 -18.28 -12.14 -4.09
CA PRO A 100 -17.59 -11.03 -3.47
C PRO A 100 -16.14 -10.92 -3.96
N VAL A 101 -15.66 -9.70 -4.16
CA VAL A 101 -14.24 -9.44 -4.47
C VAL A 101 -13.39 -9.79 -3.26
N ALA A 102 -12.30 -10.52 -3.47
CA ALA A 102 -11.33 -10.81 -2.41
C ALA A 102 -10.73 -9.50 -1.87
N ASN A 103 -10.61 -9.39 -0.56
CA ASN A 103 -10.13 -8.18 0.13
C ASN A 103 -10.95 -6.91 -0.16
N ALA A 104 -12.25 -7.05 -0.47
CA ALA A 104 -13.12 -5.90 -0.75
C ALA A 104 -13.16 -4.89 0.41
N ASP A 105 -12.97 -5.34 1.65
CA ASP A 105 -12.82 -4.49 2.84
C ASP A 105 -11.65 -3.51 2.70
N LEU A 106 -10.48 -4.01 2.30
CA LEU A 106 -9.27 -3.20 2.14
C LEU A 106 -9.33 -2.36 0.87
N TRP A 107 -9.84 -2.90 -0.24
CA TRP A 107 -9.99 -2.11 -1.47
C TRP A 107 -10.91 -0.90 -1.28
N GLN A 108 -12.02 -1.07 -0.56
CA GLN A 108 -12.91 0.05 -0.23
C GLN A 108 -12.21 1.12 0.60
N ARG A 109 -11.40 0.72 1.59
CA ARG A 109 -10.58 1.63 2.38
C ARG A 109 -9.55 2.35 1.51
N LEU A 110 -8.83 1.62 0.65
CA LEU A 110 -7.80 2.19 -0.20
C LEU A 110 -8.38 3.23 -1.15
N VAL A 111 -9.52 2.93 -1.79
CA VAL A 111 -10.21 3.87 -2.67
C VAL A 111 -10.65 5.13 -1.93
N LYS A 112 -11.19 4.96 -0.72
CA LYS A 112 -11.61 6.09 0.12
C LYS A 112 -10.43 6.99 0.46
N GLU A 113 -9.30 6.42 0.88
CA GLU A 113 -8.11 7.21 1.23
C GLU A 113 -7.47 7.84 -0.01
N ALA A 114 -7.35 7.10 -1.12
CA ALA A 114 -6.81 7.61 -2.37
C ALA A 114 -7.62 8.79 -2.93
N ALA A 115 -8.95 8.77 -2.80
CA ALA A 115 -9.83 9.85 -3.27
C ALA A 115 -9.61 11.20 -2.57
N ARG A 116 -8.93 11.22 -1.42
CA ARG A 116 -8.56 12.45 -0.69
C ARG A 116 -7.36 13.17 -1.32
N HIS A 117 -6.66 12.52 -2.25
CA HIS A 117 -5.37 12.95 -2.80
C HIS A 117 -5.37 12.88 -4.33
N GLN A 118 -4.42 13.56 -4.96
CA GLN A 118 -4.06 13.31 -6.36
C GLN A 118 -2.92 12.31 -6.36
N VAL A 119 -3.24 11.03 -6.58
CA VAL A 119 -2.27 9.93 -6.47
C VAL A 119 -1.84 9.47 -7.87
N GLU A 120 -0.54 9.54 -8.11
CA GLU A 120 0.14 8.85 -9.20
C GLU A 120 0.68 7.51 -8.69
N TRP A 121 0.28 6.42 -9.35
CA TRP A 121 0.68 5.06 -8.97
C TRP A 121 1.87 4.62 -9.81
N LEU A 122 3.02 4.49 -9.16
CA LEU A 122 4.27 4.09 -9.78
C LEU A 122 4.52 2.61 -9.50
N TRP A 123 4.85 1.85 -10.54
CA TRP A 123 5.26 0.46 -10.37
C TRP A 123 6.77 0.35 -10.53
N VAL A 124 7.40 -0.21 -9.51
CA VAL A 124 8.83 -0.55 -9.55
C VAL A 124 8.98 -2.06 -9.70
N LYS A 125 9.97 -2.49 -10.46
CA LYS A 125 10.22 -3.92 -10.67
C LYS A 125 11.07 -4.46 -9.53
N GLY A 126 10.42 -4.92 -8.46
CA GLY A 126 11.08 -5.32 -7.22
C GLY A 126 11.71 -4.14 -6.49
N HIS A 127 12.45 -4.42 -5.41
CA HIS A 127 13.02 -3.40 -4.53
C HIS A 127 14.46 -2.96 -4.90
N ALA A 128 15.22 -3.77 -5.62
CA ALA A 128 16.65 -3.53 -5.85
C ALA A 128 16.92 -2.22 -6.63
N GLY A 129 17.64 -1.29 -6.01
CA GLY A 129 18.03 0.00 -6.60
C GLY A 129 17.07 1.15 -6.30
N HIS A 130 16.04 0.94 -5.47
CA HIS A 130 15.11 1.97 -5.02
C HIS A 130 15.14 2.07 -3.49
N GLY A 131 15.98 2.97 -2.94
CA GLY A 131 16.27 3.02 -1.50
C GLY A 131 15.06 3.15 -0.57
N ASP A 132 14.01 3.89 -0.97
CA ASP A 132 12.78 4.00 -0.18
C ASP A 132 11.92 2.71 -0.26
N ASN A 133 11.96 1.96 -1.38
CA ASN A 133 11.30 0.66 -1.50
C ASN A 133 12.04 -0.43 -0.72
N GLU A 134 13.38 -0.46 -0.75
CA GLU A 134 14.18 -1.37 0.09
C GLU A 134 13.93 -1.10 1.58
N MET A 135 13.76 0.17 1.97
CA MET A 135 13.38 0.52 3.32
C MET A 135 11.95 0.06 3.68
N ALA A 136 10.99 0.17 2.75
CA ALA A 136 9.63 -0.33 2.94
C ALA A 136 9.59 -1.86 3.09
N ASP A 137 10.32 -2.61 2.24
CA ASP A 137 10.48 -4.07 2.35
C ASP A 137 11.04 -4.46 3.73
N LYS A 138 12.12 -3.79 4.14
CA LYS A 138 12.73 -4.04 5.45
C LYS A 138 11.75 -3.80 6.59
N LEU A 139 10.99 -2.70 6.55
CA LEU A 139 9.97 -2.39 7.55
C LEU A 139 8.87 -3.46 7.60
N ALA A 140 8.39 -3.90 6.44
CA ALA A 140 7.38 -4.95 6.34
C ALA A 140 7.89 -6.30 6.87
N SER A 141 9.10 -6.69 6.47
CA SER A 141 9.77 -7.91 6.90
C SER A 141 10.05 -7.93 8.40
N ASP A 142 10.56 -6.84 8.96
CA ASP A 142 10.82 -6.70 10.40
C ASP A 142 9.51 -6.79 11.20
N ALA A 143 8.44 -6.14 10.73
CA ALA A 143 7.12 -6.21 11.35
C ALA A 143 6.55 -7.64 11.33
N ALA A 144 6.64 -8.35 10.19
CA ALA A 144 6.18 -9.73 10.08
C ALA A 144 6.92 -10.66 11.06
N ILE A 145 8.24 -10.49 11.20
CA ILE A 145 9.06 -11.24 12.17
C ILE A 145 8.64 -10.91 13.61
N ALA A 146 8.41 -9.63 13.91
CA ALA A 146 7.99 -9.21 15.24
C ALA A 146 6.63 -9.79 15.63
N ILE A 147 5.69 -9.88 14.69
CA ILE A 147 4.40 -10.55 14.89
C ILE A 147 4.57 -12.06 15.08
N ALA A 148 5.35 -12.72 14.23
CA ALA A 148 5.59 -14.17 14.31
C ALA A 148 6.19 -14.61 15.65
N ARG A 149 7.03 -13.77 16.27
CA ARG A 149 7.63 -14.04 17.59
C ARG A 149 6.65 -13.91 18.77
N ARG A 150 5.47 -13.33 18.55
CA ARG A 150 4.45 -13.07 19.56
C ARG A 150 3.25 -14.03 19.47
N ALA A 151 3.16 -14.80 18.39
CA ALA A 151 2.15 -15.83 18.15
C ALA A 151 2.59 -17.17 18.75
#